data_AF-A0A913Y1S7-F1
#
_entry.id   AF-A0A913Y1S7-F1
#
_cell.length_a   1.000
_cell.length_b   1.000
_cell.length_c   1.000
_cell.angle_alpha   90.00
_cell.angle_beta   90.00
_cell.angle_gamma   90.00
#
_symmetry.space_group_name_H-M   'P 1'
#
loop_
_entity.id
_entity.type
_entity.pdbx_description
1 polymer ?
#
loop_
_entity_poly.entity_id
_entity_poly.type
_entity_poly.pdbx_seq_one_letter_code
_entity_poly.pdbx_strand_id
1 'polypeptide(L)'
;MDEKAFSSLPSFHTLRLNMNFIKDIEKETWIDVESLKILDIGKNLVRSIGNRTFLAFPELKALSLRDNLITSLHDDAFLNNTELSSL
;
A
#
# COMPACT_ATOMS: atom_id res chain seq x y z
N MET A 1 9.53 8.12 5.76
CA MET A 1 8.34 7.96 6.63
C MET A 1 8.84 7.30 7.91
N ASP A 2 8.31 7.63 9.09
CA ASP A 2 8.73 6.96 10.33
C ASP A 2 8.21 5.50 10.32
N GLU A 3 9.08 4.53 10.60
CA GLU A 3 8.80 3.09 10.62
C GLU A 3 7.66 2.73 11.60
N LYS A 4 7.45 3.56 12.62
CA LYS A 4 6.41 3.36 13.66
C LYS A 4 5.24 4.32 13.55
N ALA A 5 5.11 5.06 12.45
CA ALA A 5 4.02 6.03 12.27
C ALA A 5 2.62 5.39 12.44
N PHE A 6 2.50 4.08 12.19
CA PHE A 6 1.22 3.37 12.13
C PHE A 6 1.03 2.31 13.22
N SER A 7 2.03 2.05 14.06
CA SER A 7 2.03 0.92 15.02
C SER A 7 1.09 1.10 16.22
N SER A 8 0.46 2.27 16.38
CA SER A 8 -0.45 2.58 17.51
C SER A 8 -1.93 2.76 17.09
N LEU A 9 -2.27 2.51 15.83
CA LEU A 9 -3.61 2.77 15.32
C LEU A 9 -4.53 1.56 15.52
N PRO A 10 -5.64 1.69 16.28
CA PRO A 10 -6.54 0.57 16.54
C PRO A 10 -7.26 0.15 15.25
N SER A 11 -6.96 -1.06 14.76
CA SER A 11 -7.64 -1.73 13.65
C SER A 11 -7.93 -0.82 12.45
N PHE A 12 -6.89 -0.31 11.79
CA PHE A 12 -7.08 0.54 10.61
C PHE A 12 -7.66 -0.29 9.46
N HIS A 13 -8.95 -0.14 9.20
CA HIS A 13 -9.58 -0.78 8.05
C HIS A 13 -9.31 -0.01 6.75
N THR A 14 -8.93 1.27 6.84
CA THR A 14 -8.79 2.16 5.70
C THR A 14 -7.72 3.21 5.92
N LEU A 15 -6.65 3.16 5.14
CA LEU A 15 -5.57 4.14 5.13
C LEU A 15 -5.66 4.97 3.85
N ARG A 16 -5.83 6.28 4.02
CA ARG A 16 -5.84 7.24 2.91
C ARG A 16 -4.61 8.14 2.99
N LEU A 17 -3.74 7.96 2.01
CA LEU A 17 -2.51 8.72 1.78
C LEU A 17 -2.55 9.39 0.40
N ASN A 18 -3.73 9.54 -0.18
CA ASN A 18 -3.91 10.17 -1.47
C ASN A 18 -3.56 11.67 -1.43
N MET A 19 -3.15 12.22 -2.57
CA MET A 19 -2.72 13.62 -2.72
C MET A 19 -1.51 14.00 -1.86
N ASN A 20 -0.54 13.11 -1.79
CA ASN A 20 0.76 13.37 -1.15
C ASN A 20 1.88 13.33 -2.21
N PHE A 21 3.14 13.39 -1.74
CA PHE A 21 4.33 13.32 -2.58
C PHE A 21 5.06 11.98 -2.44
N ILE A 22 4.33 10.89 -2.19
CA ILE A 22 4.93 9.56 -2.02
C ILE A 22 5.53 9.11 -3.35
N LYS A 23 6.82 8.81 -3.35
CA LYS A 23 7.57 8.32 -4.52
C LYS A 23 7.84 6.83 -4.46
N ASP A 24 8.13 6.35 -3.25
CA ASP A 24 8.54 4.98 -2.97
C ASP A 24 7.68 4.42 -1.84
N ILE A 25 7.34 3.14 -1.97
CA ILE A 25 6.61 2.37 -0.97
C ILE A 25 7.58 1.30 -0.46
N GLU A 26 8.30 1.62 0.60
CA GLU A 26 9.29 0.70 1.18
C GLU A 26 8.57 -0.38 2.00
N LYS A 27 9.01 -1.64 1.85
CA LYS A 27 8.39 -2.79 2.53
C LYS A 27 8.43 -2.64 4.05
N GLU A 28 9.45 -1.98 4.58
CA GLU A 28 9.67 -1.75 6.01
C GLU A 28 8.73 -0.69 6.60
N THR A 29 8.04 0.10 5.78
CA THR A 29 7.14 1.16 6.28
C THR A 29 5.85 0.62 6.90
N TRP A 30 5.53 -0.66 6.68
CA TRP A 30 4.20 -1.25 6.96
C TRP A 30 4.22 -2.34 8.02
N ILE A 31 5.13 -2.23 8.99
CA ILE A 31 5.17 -3.15 10.13
C ILE A 31 3.90 -2.93 10.99
N ASP A 32 3.26 -4.02 11.40
CA ASP A 32 2.09 -4.06 12.29
C ASP A 32 0.75 -3.49 11.75
N VAL A 33 0.57 -3.38 10.43
CA VAL A 33 -0.70 -2.93 9.78
C VAL A 33 -1.47 -4.05 9.07
N GLU A 34 -1.36 -5.28 9.57
CA GLU A 34 -1.94 -6.49 8.97
C GLU A 34 -3.46 -6.44 8.76
N SER A 35 -4.17 -5.66 9.58
CA SER A 35 -5.63 -5.49 9.53
C SER A 35 -6.13 -4.53 8.43
N LEU A 36 -5.23 -3.99 7.59
CA LEU A 36 -5.58 -3.01 6.57
C LEU A 36 -6.41 -3.62 5.43
N LYS A 37 -7.61 -3.08 5.21
CA LYS A 37 -8.53 -3.54 4.15
C LYS A 37 -8.61 -2.62 2.95
N ILE A 38 -8.34 -1.33 3.13
CA ILE A 38 -8.40 -0.33 2.07
C ILE A 38 -7.15 0.54 2.14
N LEU A 39 -6.41 0.63 1.05
CA LEU A 39 -5.26 1.52 0.90
C LEU A 39 -5.52 2.46 -0.29
N ASP A 40 -5.61 3.76 -0.04
CA ASP A 40 -5.67 4.77 -1.10
C ASP A 40 -4.39 5.59 -1.11
N ILE A 41 -3.56 5.35 -2.12
CA ILE A 41 -2.33 6.11 -2.40
C ILE A 41 -2.42 6.81 -3.75
N GLY A 42 -3.65 7.11 -4.21
CA GLY A 42 -3.86 7.83 -5.46
C GLY A 42 -3.32 9.26 -5.44
N LYS A 43 -3.06 9.85 -6.61
CA LYS A 43 -2.49 11.20 -6.75
C LYS A 43 -1.19 11.38 -5.97
N ASN A 44 -0.28 10.41 -6.10
CA ASN A 44 1.09 10.47 -5.59
C ASN A 44 2.08 10.43 -6.76
N LEU A 45 3.36 10.19 -6.48
CA LEU A 45 4.45 10.21 -7.46
C LEU A 45 5.09 8.82 -7.64
N VAL A 46 4.36 7.75 -7.32
CA VAL A 46 4.89 6.38 -7.37
C VAL A 46 5.17 5.97 -8.81
N ARG A 47 6.40 5.53 -9.09
CA ARG A 47 6.85 5.17 -10.45
C ARG A 47 6.93 3.68 -10.72
N SER A 48 7.18 2.90 -9.68
CA SER A 48 7.37 1.46 -9.79
C SER A 48 6.78 0.77 -8.56
N ILE A 49 6.11 -0.34 -8.79
CA ILE A 49 5.67 -1.24 -7.72
C ILE A 49 6.60 -2.46 -7.76
N GLY A 50 7.39 -2.62 -6.71
CA GLY A 50 8.37 -3.69 -6.56
C GLY A 50 7.75 -5.02 -6.16
N ASN A 51 8.59 -6.04 -6.04
CA ASN A 51 8.14 -7.31 -5.48
C ASN A 51 7.72 -7.12 -4.02
N ARG A 52 6.66 -7.82 -3.60
CA ARG A 52 6.24 -7.86 -2.19
C ARG A 52 5.94 -6.48 -1.57
N THR A 53 5.71 -5.44 -2.37
CA THR A 53 5.39 -4.08 -1.89
C THR A 53 4.16 -4.07 -0.96
N PHE A 54 3.17 -4.91 -1.25
CA PHE A 54 1.92 -5.00 -0.47
C PHE A 54 1.85 -6.25 0.42
N LEU A 55 2.98 -6.92 0.67
CA LEU A 55 3.04 -8.19 1.41
C LEU A 55 2.50 -8.06 2.84
N ALA A 56 2.67 -6.89 3.46
CA ALA A 56 2.24 -6.59 4.83
C ALA A 56 0.72 -6.43 5.00
N PHE A 57 -0.06 -6.50 3.92
CA PHE A 57 -1.52 -6.28 3.95
C PHE A 57 -2.30 -7.54 3.50
N PRO A 58 -2.25 -8.65 4.25
CA PRO A 58 -2.93 -9.88 3.87
C PRO A 58 -4.46 -9.72 3.76
N GLU A 59 -5.05 -8.81 4.54
CA GLU A 59 -6.50 -8.52 4.50
C GLU A 59 -6.91 -7.44 3.49
N LEU A 60 -6.00 -6.99 2.61
CA LEU A 60 -6.28 -5.90 1.68
C LEU A 60 -7.36 -6.28 0.65
N LYS A 61 -8.44 -5.51 0.62
CA LYS A 61 -9.60 -5.71 -0.27
C LYS A 61 -9.67 -4.69 -1.40
N ALA A 62 -9.25 -3.45 -1.12
CA ALA A 62 -9.24 -2.38 -2.09
C ALA A 62 -7.92 -1.60 -2.04
N LEU A 63 -7.33 -1.40 -3.22
CA LEU A 63 -6.15 -0.57 -3.42
C LEU A 63 -6.48 0.50 -4.47
N SER A 64 -6.10 1.74 -4.23
CA SER A 64 -6.17 2.81 -5.24
C SER A 64 -4.76 3.33 -5.53
N LEU A 65 -4.32 3.09 -6.77
CA LEU A 65 -3.07 3.60 -7.34
C LEU A 65 -3.30 4.72 -8.36
N ARG A 66 -4.54 5.19 -8.49
CA ARG A 66 -4.95 6.17 -9.51
C ARG A 66 -4.07 7.42 -9.51
N ASP A 67 -3.85 8.02 -10.68
CA ASP A 67 -3.14 9.29 -10.84
C ASP A 67 -1.71 9.25 -10.23
N ASN A 68 -1.04 8.10 -10.28
CA ASN A 68 0.40 7.96 -10.04
C ASN A 68 1.19 7.97 -11.36
N LEU A 69 2.50 7.73 -11.29
CA LEU A 69 3.43 7.72 -12.42
C LEU A 69 3.93 6.31 -12.74
N ILE A 70 3.12 5.28 -12.46
CA ILE A 70 3.54 3.89 -12.50
C ILE A 70 3.86 3.47 -13.93
N THR A 71 5.13 3.12 -14.16
CA THR A 71 5.64 2.62 -15.45
C THR A 71 6.08 1.15 -15.37
N SER A 72 6.20 0.60 -14.16
CA SER A 72 6.57 -0.79 -13.95
C SER A 72 5.85 -1.38 -12.72
N LEU A 73 5.47 -2.64 -12.86
CA LEU A 73 4.81 -3.46 -11.84
C LEU A 73 5.44 -4.85 -11.89
N HIS A 74 5.97 -5.31 -10.76
CA HIS A 74 6.51 -6.67 -10.65
C HIS A 74 5.38 -7.70 -10.53
N ASP A 75 5.54 -8.87 -11.14
CA ASP A 75 4.53 -9.95 -11.12
C ASP A 75 4.11 -10.40 -9.71
N ASP A 76 5.03 -10.35 -8.74
CA ASP A 76 4.83 -10.74 -7.34
C ASP A 76 4.42 -9.55 -6.44
N ALA A 77 4.03 -8.41 -7.01
CA ALA A 77 3.63 -7.24 -6.23
C ALA A 77 2.44 -7.52 -5.29
N PHE A 78 1.54 -8.41 -5.71
CA PHE A 78 0.28 -8.74 -5.03
C PHE A 78 0.21 -10.17 -4.49
N LEU A 79 1.36 -10.86 -4.37
CA LEU A 79 1.43 -12.30 -4.06
C LEU A 79 0.65 -12.70 -2.78
N ASN A 80 0.53 -11.81 -1.80
CA ASN A 80 -0.11 -12.08 -0.51
C ASN A 80 -1.47 -11.38 -0.33
N ASN A 81 -1.98 -10.68 -1.35
CA ASN A 81 -3.24 -9.94 -1.28
C ASN A 81 -4.39 -10.75 -1.90
N THR A 82 -4.66 -11.94 -1.34
CA THR A 82 -5.67 -12.89 -1.89
C THR A 82 -7.10 -12.37 -1.81
N GLU A 83 -7.36 -11.42 -0.91
CA GLU A 83 -8.66 -10.78 -0.72
C GLU A 83 -8.88 -9.55 -1.63
N LEU A 84 -7.88 -9.18 -2.43
CA LEU A 84 -7.94 -7.98 -3.28
C LEU A 84 -8.99 -8.16 -4.38
N SER A 85 -10.02 -7.33 -4.34
CA SER A 85 -11.16 -7.38 -5.26
C SER A 85 -11.41 -6.07 -6.00
N SER A 86 -10.74 -4.99 -5.59
CA SER A 86 -10.80 -3.68 -6.24
C SER A 86 -9.39 -3.08 -6.34
N LEU A 87 -9.00 -2.65 -7.54
CA LEU A 87 -7.70 -2.05 -7.86
C LEU A 87 -7.86 -0.79 -8.74
#